data_AF-A0AAW3ZYZ2-F1
#
_entry.id   AF-A0AAW3ZYZ2-F1
#
_cell.length_a   1.000
_cell.length_b   1.000
_cell.length_c   1.000
_cell.angle_alpha   90.00
_cell.angle_beta   90.00
_cell.angle_gamma   90.00
#
_symmetry.space_group_name_H-M   'P 1'
#
loop_
_entity.id
_entity.type
_entity.pdbx_description
1 polymer ?
#
loop_
_entity_poly.entity_id
_entity_poly.type
_entity_poly.pdbx_seq_one_letter_code
_entity_poly.pdbx_strand_id
1 'polypeptide(L)'
;MQRREFMKISALGVMAMANVSLFANESVKTLNLGGVNLPFVGLGTWDIRGAEGQKAIESALKLGYRLIDSAVMYGNEEIVGKAVKNSGIKRDEIIVTTKIYTNINKNGVKETLLGSLKRSGLEYFDIYMFHRHGGSRTNEAWEAAVELKKQGLCKHLAVSNFTPEEVRDVCVNFKDEKPLINQILINPFDQKISAGVAHKELGVVLQSFSSFGGSGASVLGEQTIINIAKKHGKTPAQVVLRWLIQREILTIPKSMSEKRQAENLAVFDFTLDANDMSEIAKMDRGQNFYY
;
A
#
# COMPACT_ATOMS: atom_id res chain seq x y z
N MET A 1 -39.20 32.67 -24.50
CA MET A 1 -38.88 33.21 -23.16
C MET A 1 -39.55 32.30 -22.13
N GLN A 2 -38.87 31.21 -21.72
CA GLN A 2 -39.37 30.26 -20.72
C GLN A 2 -38.20 29.72 -19.90
N ARG A 3 -38.51 29.46 -18.63
CA ARG A 3 -37.63 29.50 -17.46
C ARG A 3 -36.72 28.27 -17.36
N ARG A 4 -35.52 28.51 -16.82
CA ARG A 4 -34.54 27.53 -16.35
C ARG A 4 -35.12 26.71 -15.18
N GLU A 5 -35.13 25.39 -15.31
CA GLU A 5 -35.27 24.50 -14.15
C GLU A 5 -33.90 24.17 -13.56
N PHE A 6 -33.74 24.49 -12.28
CA PHE A 6 -32.64 24.07 -11.43
C PHE A 6 -32.97 22.70 -10.84
N MET A 7 -32.23 21.66 -11.23
CA MET A 7 -32.30 20.35 -10.60
C MET A 7 -31.51 20.38 -9.29
N LYS A 8 -32.24 20.39 -8.17
CA LYS A 8 -31.70 20.19 -6.81
C LYS A 8 -31.31 18.73 -6.66
N ILE A 9 -30.01 18.42 -6.62
CA ILE A 9 -29.51 17.11 -6.19
C ILE A 9 -29.51 17.11 -4.66
N SER A 10 -30.40 16.31 -4.08
CA SER A 10 -30.52 16.09 -2.65
C SER A 10 -29.38 15.19 -2.17
N ALA A 11 -28.69 15.66 -1.13
CA ALA A 11 -27.66 14.92 -0.42
C ALA A 11 -28.31 13.99 0.61
N LEU A 12 -28.25 12.68 0.40
CA LEU A 12 -28.49 11.68 1.45
C LEU A 12 -27.91 10.32 1.00
N GLY A 13 -26.59 10.21 1.09
CA GLY A 13 -25.87 8.94 1.09
C GLY A 13 -25.49 8.60 2.52
N VAL A 14 -26.26 7.72 3.15
CA VAL A 14 -26.01 7.21 4.52
C VAL A 14 -24.69 6.44 4.51
N MET A 15 -23.68 6.97 5.20
CA MET A 15 -22.42 6.28 5.48
C MET A 15 -22.70 5.09 6.41
N ALA A 16 -22.44 3.87 5.95
CA ALA A 16 -22.26 2.72 6.83
C ALA A 16 -20.93 2.91 7.58
N MET A 17 -21.00 3.31 8.85
CA MET A 17 -19.83 3.31 9.72
C MET A 17 -19.44 1.87 10.05
N ALA A 18 -18.24 1.46 9.64
CA ALA A 18 -17.61 0.26 10.17
C ALA A 18 -17.26 0.50 11.65
N ASN A 19 -17.73 -0.38 12.54
CA ASN A 19 -17.45 -0.32 13.97
C ASN A 19 -15.94 -0.42 14.24
N VAL A 20 -15.37 0.63 14.83
CA VAL A 20 -14.00 0.63 15.36
C VAL A 20 -14.09 0.33 16.86
N SER A 21 -13.61 -0.84 17.28
CA SER A 21 -13.46 -1.18 18.70
C SER A 21 -12.19 -0.52 19.27
N LEU A 22 -12.34 0.33 20.30
CA LEU A 22 -11.21 0.92 21.03
C LEU A 22 -10.84 0.07 22.26
N PHE A 23 -9.60 -0.42 22.30
CA PHE A 23 -8.91 -0.78 23.55
C PHE A 23 -7.53 -0.13 23.60
N ALA A 24 -7.16 0.32 24.79
CA ALA A 24 -5.96 1.08 25.10
C ALA A 24 -4.68 0.23 24.98
N ASN A 25 -4.14 0.21 23.77
CA ASN A 25 -2.74 0.11 23.36
C ASN A 25 -2.85 0.25 21.84
N GLU A 26 -3.00 1.47 21.29
CA GLU A 26 -3.62 1.67 19.97
C GLU A 26 -2.93 0.82 18.89
N SER A 27 -3.49 -0.36 18.66
CA SER A 27 -3.00 -1.36 17.72
C SER A 27 -3.01 -0.71 16.35
N VAL A 28 -1.98 -0.99 15.54
CA VAL A 28 -1.92 -0.56 14.14
C VAL A 28 -3.28 -0.79 13.50
N LYS A 29 -3.96 0.29 13.09
CA LYS A 29 -5.31 0.16 12.54
C LYS A 29 -5.24 -0.65 11.25
N THR A 30 -6.26 -1.48 11.04
CA THR A 30 -6.39 -2.32 9.86
C THR A 30 -7.64 -1.96 9.07
N LEU A 31 -7.57 -2.12 7.76
CA LEU A 31 -8.71 -2.10 6.85
C LEU A 31 -9.12 -3.54 6.50
N ASN A 32 -10.37 -3.91 6.76
CA ASN A 32 -10.88 -5.21 6.34
C ASN A 32 -11.26 -5.15 4.85
N LEU A 33 -10.59 -5.96 4.03
CA LEU A 33 -10.82 -6.01 2.59
C LEU A 33 -10.59 -7.43 2.07
N GLY A 34 -11.56 -8.00 1.34
CA GLY A 34 -11.38 -9.29 0.68
C GLY A 34 -11.04 -10.45 1.62
N GLY A 35 -11.46 -10.39 2.89
CA GLY A 35 -11.18 -11.41 3.90
C GLY A 35 -9.85 -11.26 4.64
N VAL A 36 -9.08 -10.19 4.39
CA VAL A 36 -7.84 -9.87 5.10
C VAL A 36 -7.93 -8.53 5.82
N ASN A 37 -7.29 -8.44 7.00
CA ASN A 37 -7.14 -7.20 7.75
C ASN A 37 -5.81 -6.53 7.38
N LEU A 38 -5.83 -5.59 6.45
CA LEU A 38 -4.65 -4.90 5.92
C LEU A 38 -4.20 -3.78 6.87
N PRO A 39 -2.99 -3.83 7.46
CA PRO A 39 -2.48 -2.72 8.25
C PRO A 39 -2.32 -1.46 7.40
N PHE A 40 -2.75 -0.31 7.93
CA PHE A 40 -2.57 0.99 7.27
C PHE A 40 -1.11 1.39 7.08
N VAL A 41 -0.20 0.84 7.90
CA VAL A 41 1.24 1.06 7.82
C VAL A 41 1.96 -0.29 7.72
N GLY A 42 2.69 -0.48 6.63
CA GLY A 42 3.62 -1.58 6.42
C GLY A 42 5.07 -1.10 6.24
N LEU A 43 6.00 -2.04 6.11
CA LEU A 43 7.41 -1.76 5.84
C LEU A 43 7.73 -2.07 4.38
N GLY A 44 8.08 -1.03 3.61
CA GLY A 44 8.68 -1.21 2.28
C GLY A 44 10.15 -1.62 2.40
N THR A 45 10.55 -2.65 1.64
CA THR A 45 11.91 -3.23 1.73
C THR A 45 12.82 -2.88 0.55
N TRP A 46 12.43 -1.95 -0.34
CA TRP A 46 13.31 -1.46 -1.40
C TRP A 46 14.68 -1.05 -0.82
N ASP A 47 15.74 -1.60 -1.41
CA ASP A 47 17.12 -1.32 -1.02
C ASP A 47 17.47 -1.63 0.45
N ILE A 48 16.72 -2.54 1.08
CA ILE A 48 17.09 -3.17 2.36
C ILE A 48 17.83 -4.48 2.03
N ARG A 49 19.09 -4.61 2.44
CA ARG A 49 19.96 -5.74 2.06
C ARG A 49 20.86 -6.19 3.22
N GLY A 50 21.40 -7.40 3.09
CA GLY A 50 22.40 -7.93 4.01
C GLY A 50 21.89 -8.18 5.43
N ALA A 51 22.81 -8.47 6.34
CA ALA A 51 22.49 -8.79 7.73
C ALA A 51 21.87 -7.61 8.49
N GLU A 52 22.29 -6.38 8.21
CA GLU A 52 21.69 -5.17 8.78
C GLU A 52 20.26 -4.98 8.30
N GLY A 53 20.00 -5.25 7.01
CA GLY A 53 18.65 -5.21 6.47
C GLY A 53 17.72 -6.24 7.08
N GLN A 54 18.22 -7.46 7.32
CA GLN A 54 17.45 -8.47 8.06
C GLN A 54 17.09 -7.98 9.47
N LYS A 55 18.06 -7.47 10.22
CA LYS A 55 17.83 -6.91 11.57
C LYS A 55 16.83 -5.75 11.56
N ALA A 56 16.86 -4.91 10.52
CA ALA A 56 15.89 -3.84 10.36
C ALA A 56 14.45 -4.35 10.16
N ILE A 57 14.26 -5.45 9.43
CA ILE A 57 12.94 -6.08 9.26
C ILE A 57 12.49 -6.75 10.58
N GLU A 58 13.40 -7.45 11.27
CA GLU A 58 13.13 -8.03 12.59
C GLU A 58 12.75 -6.94 13.62
N SER A 59 13.44 -5.80 13.61
CA SER A 59 13.13 -4.63 14.45
C SER A 59 11.71 -4.09 14.17
N ALA A 60 11.32 -3.94 12.90
CA ALA A 60 9.97 -3.53 12.54
C ALA A 60 8.90 -4.52 13.05
N LEU A 61 9.13 -5.83 12.86
CA LEU A 61 8.20 -6.87 13.36
C LEU A 61 8.05 -6.81 14.89
N LYS A 62 9.17 -6.60 15.61
CA LYS A 62 9.19 -6.42 17.08
C LYS A 62 8.42 -5.17 17.52
N LEU A 63 8.50 -4.07 16.76
CA LEU A 63 7.77 -2.83 17.03
C LEU A 63 6.26 -2.92 16.77
N GLY A 64 5.79 -3.96 16.06
CA GLY A 64 4.35 -4.17 15.80
C GLY A 64 3.96 -4.09 14.33
N TYR A 65 4.90 -3.95 13.39
CA TYR A 65 4.57 -4.10 11.97
C TYR A 65 4.05 -5.51 11.69
N ARG A 66 3.01 -5.61 10.85
CA ARG A 66 2.42 -6.87 10.38
C ARG A 66 2.25 -6.93 8.87
N LEU A 67 2.80 -5.96 8.14
CA LEU A 67 2.84 -5.93 6.67
C LEU A 67 4.27 -5.66 6.21
N ILE A 68 4.87 -6.60 5.49
CA ILE A 68 6.20 -6.49 4.91
C ILE A 68 6.08 -6.55 3.38
N ASP A 69 6.46 -5.47 2.72
CA ASP A 69 6.39 -5.33 1.27
C ASP A 69 7.77 -5.50 0.61
N SER A 70 7.89 -6.48 -0.27
CA SER A 70 9.09 -6.81 -1.04
C SER A 70 8.76 -6.98 -2.52
N ALA A 71 9.74 -7.36 -3.34
CA ALA A 71 9.57 -7.76 -4.73
C ALA A 71 10.77 -8.60 -5.19
N VAL A 72 10.54 -9.43 -6.21
CA VAL A 72 11.60 -10.27 -6.82
C VAL A 72 12.81 -9.44 -7.24
N MET A 73 12.56 -8.28 -7.87
CA MET A 73 13.63 -7.43 -8.39
C MET A 73 14.48 -6.75 -7.30
N TYR A 74 14.05 -6.74 -6.05
CA TYR A 74 14.82 -6.15 -4.95
C TYR A 74 15.99 -7.06 -4.56
N GLY A 75 15.90 -8.36 -4.89
CA GLY A 75 16.93 -9.35 -4.61
C GLY A 75 17.14 -9.60 -3.11
N ASN A 76 16.12 -9.34 -2.29
CA ASN A 76 16.21 -9.41 -0.83
C ASN A 76 15.16 -10.33 -0.17
N GLU A 77 14.42 -11.12 -0.96
CA GLU A 77 13.39 -12.02 -0.45
C GLU A 77 13.93 -13.04 0.57
N GLU A 78 15.20 -13.44 0.45
CA GLU A 78 15.87 -14.32 1.41
C GLU A 78 15.92 -13.70 2.81
N ILE A 79 16.32 -12.43 2.93
CA ILE A 79 16.40 -11.76 4.24
C ILE A 79 15.02 -11.44 4.80
N VAL A 80 14.02 -11.19 3.94
CA VAL A 80 12.62 -11.04 4.35
C VAL A 80 12.12 -12.34 4.97
N GLY A 81 12.34 -13.47 4.29
CA GLY A 81 11.93 -14.78 4.79
C GLY A 81 12.62 -15.17 6.11
N LYS A 82 13.92 -14.90 6.23
CA LYS A 82 14.66 -15.11 7.50
C LYS A 82 14.11 -14.25 8.63
N ALA A 83 13.87 -12.97 8.40
CA ALA A 83 13.33 -12.06 9.42
C ALA A 83 11.93 -12.49 9.88
N VAL A 84 11.06 -12.91 8.95
CA VAL A 84 9.72 -13.44 9.28
C VAL A 84 9.83 -14.69 10.16
N LYS A 85 10.67 -15.66 9.80
CA LYS A 85 10.88 -16.88 10.59
C LYS A 85 11.49 -16.61 11.97
N ASN A 86 12.47 -15.70 12.04
CA ASN A 86 13.18 -15.36 13.27
C ASN A 86 12.34 -14.48 14.21
N SER A 87 11.27 -13.87 13.73
CA SER A 87 10.44 -12.95 14.53
C SER A 87 9.73 -13.62 15.70
N GLY A 88 9.53 -14.95 15.65
CA GLY A 88 8.73 -15.69 16.63
C GLY A 88 7.22 -15.40 16.56
N ILE A 89 6.77 -14.55 15.64
CA ILE A 89 5.35 -14.27 15.38
C ILE A 89 4.80 -15.38 14.48
N LYS A 90 3.55 -15.78 14.70
CA LYS A 90 2.91 -16.79 13.85
C LYS A 90 2.85 -16.29 12.40
N ARG A 91 3.09 -17.19 11.45
CA ARG A 91 3.17 -16.84 10.02
C ARG A 91 1.86 -16.19 9.52
N ASP A 92 0.71 -16.65 9.99
CA ASP A 92 -0.62 -16.13 9.63
C ASP A 92 -0.94 -14.76 10.24
N GLU A 93 -0.11 -14.25 11.16
CA GLU A 93 -0.23 -12.89 11.69
C GLU A 93 0.62 -11.87 10.90
N ILE A 94 1.51 -12.31 10.01
CA ILE A 94 2.35 -11.41 9.18
C ILE A 94 1.89 -11.47 7.73
N ILE A 95 1.51 -10.33 7.17
CA ILE A 95 1.25 -10.18 5.74
C ILE A 95 2.57 -9.93 5.01
N VAL A 96 2.94 -10.82 4.10
CA VAL A 96 4.12 -10.66 3.24
C VAL A 96 3.67 -10.48 1.78
N THR A 97 4.05 -9.35 1.19
CA THR A 97 3.82 -9.04 -0.23
C THR A 97 5.10 -9.28 -1.03
N THR A 98 4.97 -9.92 -2.20
CA THR A 98 6.01 -9.89 -3.24
C THR A 98 5.43 -9.51 -4.60
N LYS A 99 6.30 -9.12 -5.54
CA LYS A 99 5.91 -8.60 -6.86
C LYS A 99 6.67 -9.25 -8.01
N ILE A 100 5.96 -9.52 -9.10
CA ILE A 100 6.52 -9.93 -10.38
C ILE A 100 6.81 -8.74 -11.30
N TYR A 101 8.02 -8.68 -11.89
CA TYR A 101 8.43 -7.60 -12.79
C TYR A 101 8.80 -8.09 -14.21
N THR A 102 9.58 -9.16 -14.34
CA THR A 102 10.30 -9.49 -15.58
C THR A 102 9.54 -10.41 -16.54
N ASN A 103 8.65 -11.29 -16.06
CA ASN A 103 8.02 -12.33 -16.88
C ASN A 103 6.50 -12.47 -16.65
N ILE A 104 5.75 -11.58 -17.29
CA ILE A 104 4.30 -11.43 -17.19
C ILE A 104 3.50 -12.38 -18.11
N ASN A 105 4.07 -13.48 -18.61
CA ASN A 105 3.26 -14.52 -19.29
C ASN A 105 2.85 -15.61 -18.28
N LYS A 106 1.94 -16.51 -18.67
CA LYS A 106 1.42 -17.56 -17.77
C LYS A 106 2.51 -18.38 -17.06
N ASN A 107 3.52 -18.83 -17.80
CA ASN A 107 4.63 -19.60 -17.22
C ASN A 107 5.50 -18.75 -16.31
N GLY A 108 5.79 -17.52 -16.73
CA GLY A 108 6.58 -16.56 -15.97
C GLY A 108 5.98 -16.18 -14.63
N VAL A 109 4.65 -16.02 -14.58
CA VAL A 109 3.92 -15.77 -13.32
C VAL A 109 4.14 -16.90 -12.33
N LYS A 110 4.04 -18.15 -12.79
CA LYS A 110 4.26 -19.35 -11.97
C LYS A 110 5.71 -19.51 -11.55
N GLU A 111 6.64 -19.46 -12.50
CA GLU A 111 8.08 -19.61 -12.24
C GLU A 111 8.58 -18.55 -11.26
N THR A 112 8.12 -17.30 -11.42
CA THR A 112 8.51 -16.20 -10.54
C THR A 112 8.05 -16.45 -9.11
N LEU A 113 6.78 -16.82 -8.90
CA LEU A 113 6.23 -17.08 -7.57
C LEU A 113 6.94 -18.26 -6.89
N LEU A 114 7.11 -19.38 -7.61
CA LEU A 114 7.80 -20.56 -7.07
C LEU A 114 9.26 -20.23 -6.72
N GLY A 115 9.93 -19.44 -7.55
CA GLY A 115 11.27 -18.93 -7.26
C GLY A 115 11.31 -18.04 -6.02
N SER A 116 10.32 -17.15 -5.84
CA SER A 116 10.18 -16.30 -4.66
C SER A 116 9.95 -17.09 -3.38
N LEU A 117 9.09 -18.11 -3.44
CA LEU A 117 8.85 -19.02 -2.32
C LEU A 117 10.12 -19.78 -1.95
N LYS A 118 10.87 -20.27 -2.95
CA LYS A 118 12.17 -20.92 -2.73
C LYS A 118 13.18 -19.98 -2.08
N ARG A 119 13.34 -18.75 -2.58
CA ARG A 119 14.31 -17.77 -2.07
C ARG A 119 14.00 -17.32 -0.65
N SER A 120 12.74 -16.99 -0.38
CA SER A 120 12.29 -16.59 0.97
C SER A 120 12.19 -17.77 1.93
N GLY A 121 12.00 -18.99 1.40
CA GLY A 121 11.68 -20.17 2.18
C GLY A 121 10.31 -20.09 2.87
N LEU A 122 9.41 -19.24 2.39
CA LEU A 122 8.01 -19.19 2.84
C LEU A 122 7.18 -20.22 2.05
N GLU A 123 6.10 -20.72 2.67
CA GLU A 123 5.17 -21.66 2.03
C GLU A 123 4.16 -20.96 1.11
N TYR A 124 3.82 -19.71 1.44
CA TYR A 124 2.94 -18.85 0.65
C TYR A 124 3.29 -17.37 0.84
N PHE A 125 2.85 -16.53 -0.10
CA PHE A 125 2.77 -15.07 0.07
C PHE A 125 1.33 -14.64 0.34
N ASP A 126 1.12 -13.69 1.22
CA ASP A 126 -0.23 -13.18 1.51
C ASP A 126 -0.76 -12.41 0.30
N ILE A 127 0.10 -11.60 -0.32
CA ILE A 127 -0.24 -10.81 -1.50
C ILE A 127 0.80 -11.08 -2.59
N TYR A 128 0.33 -11.53 -3.75
CA TYR A 128 1.14 -11.61 -4.96
C TYR A 128 0.72 -10.52 -5.94
N MET A 129 1.67 -9.65 -6.28
CA MET A 129 1.40 -8.39 -6.95
C MET A 129 2.08 -8.28 -8.31
N PHE A 130 1.39 -7.71 -9.30
CA PHE A 130 1.96 -7.36 -10.60
C PHE A 130 2.65 -6.01 -10.49
N HIS A 131 3.96 -5.94 -10.68
CA HIS A 131 4.72 -4.72 -10.40
C HIS A 131 4.45 -3.58 -11.41
N ARG A 132 4.04 -3.93 -12.63
CA ARG A 132 3.59 -3.01 -13.70
C ARG A 132 2.58 -3.71 -14.61
N HIS A 133 1.80 -2.94 -15.36
CA HIS A 133 0.86 -3.49 -16.35
C HIS A 133 1.60 -4.21 -17.46
N GLY A 134 1.05 -5.36 -17.88
CA GLY A 134 1.68 -6.27 -18.81
C GLY A 134 1.29 -6.08 -20.28
N GLY A 135 0.62 -4.99 -20.61
CA GLY A 135 0.04 -4.77 -21.93
C GLY A 135 -0.98 -5.87 -22.27
N SER A 136 -0.93 -6.40 -23.50
CA SER A 136 -1.87 -7.42 -23.97
C SER A 136 -1.79 -8.76 -23.23
N ARG A 137 -0.75 -8.99 -22.42
CA ARG A 137 -0.57 -10.23 -21.66
C ARG A 137 -1.17 -10.19 -20.25
N THR A 138 -1.61 -9.03 -19.77
CA THR A 138 -2.07 -8.86 -18.38
C THR A 138 -3.14 -9.89 -18.00
N ASN A 139 -4.15 -10.10 -18.85
CA ASN A 139 -5.26 -11.01 -18.52
C ASN A 139 -4.83 -12.48 -18.47
N GLU A 140 -4.03 -12.94 -19.43
CA GLU A 140 -3.45 -14.29 -19.41
C GLU A 140 -2.58 -14.52 -18.16
N ALA A 141 -1.80 -13.51 -17.78
CA ALA A 141 -0.96 -13.53 -16.61
C ALA A 141 -1.78 -13.57 -15.31
N TRP A 142 -2.87 -12.80 -15.27
CA TRP A 142 -3.79 -12.76 -14.14
C TRP A 142 -4.51 -14.10 -13.94
N GLU A 143 -4.96 -14.75 -15.01
CA GLU A 143 -5.50 -16.12 -14.96
C GLU A 143 -4.53 -17.10 -14.30
N ALA A 144 -3.24 -17.01 -14.65
CA ALA A 144 -2.20 -17.83 -14.05
C ALA A 144 -2.07 -17.55 -12.54
N ALA A 145 -2.13 -16.29 -12.14
CA ALA A 145 -2.07 -15.89 -10.74
C ALA A 145 -3.28 -16.38 -9.92
N VAL A 146 -4.48 -16.38 -10.53
CA VAL A 146 -5.70 -16.94 -9.93
C VAL A 146 -5.54 -18.45 -9.67
N GLU A 147 -4.94 -19.18 -10.61
CA GLU A 147 -4.67 -20.62 -10.42
C GLU A 147 -3.66 -20.87 -9.28
N LEU A 148 -2.62 -20.05 -9.16
CA LEU A 148 -1.67 -20.14 -8.05
C LEU A 148 -2.31 -19.82 -6.70
N LYS A 149 -3.26 -18.87 -6.68
CA LYS A 149 -4.08 -18.58 -5.50
C LYS A 149 -4.92 -19.78 -5.09
N LYS A 150 -5.58 -20.46 -6.05
CA LYS A 150 -6.35 -21.70 -5.78
C LYS A 150 -5.49 -22.82 -5.22
N GLN A 151 -4.22 -22.90 -5.62
CA GLN A 151 -3.23 -23.84 -5.07
C GLN A 151 -2.71 -23.42 -3.69
N GLY A 152 -3.12 -22.26 -3.17
CA GLY A 152 -2.73 -21.76 -1.84
C GLY A 152 -1.34 -21.13 -1.77
N LEU A 153 -0.64 -20.98 -2.90
CA LEU A 153 0.72 -20.42 -3.00
C LEU A 153 0.74 -18.90 -2.80
N CYS A 154 -0.39 -18.24 -3.06
CA CYS A 154 -0.68 -16.90 -2.59
C CYS A 154 -2.12 -16.81 -2.08
N LYS A 155 -2.43 -15.81 -1.23
CA LYS A 155 -3.78 -15.65 -0.67
C LYS A 155 -4.60 -14.59 -1.42
N HIS A 156 -3.96 -13.51 -1.82
CA HIS A 156 -4.60 -12.39 -2.51
C HIS A 156 -3.76 -11.91 -3.70
N LEU A 157 -4.44 -11.31 -4.68
CA LEU A 157 -3.81 -10.70 -5.84
C LEU A 157 -3.88 -9.19 -5.76
N ALA A 158 -2.86 -8.53 -6.28
CA ALA A 158 -2.78 -7.07 -6.33
C ALA A 158 -2.03 -6.60 -7.59
N VAL A 159 -2.10 -5.31 -7.84
CA VAL A 159 -1.37 -4.65 -8.93
C VAL A 159 -0.58 -3.48 -8.38
N SER A 160 0.39 -3.02 -9.16
CA SER A 160 1.19 -1.83 -8.86
C SER A 160 1.45 -1.08 -10.16
N ASN A 161 1.39 0.25 -10.09
CA ASN A 161 1.60 1.14 -11.23
C ASN A 161 0.61 0.91 -12.39
N PHE A 162 -0.64 0.51 -12.09
CA PHE A 162 -1.71 0.43 -13.08
C PHE A 162 -2.48 1.74 -13.11
N THR A 163 -2.92 2.17 -14.29
CA THR A 163 -3.89 3.28 -14.43
C THR A 163 -5.28 2.85 -13.96
N PRO A 164 -6.20 3.80 -13.67
CA PRO A 164 -7.59 3.47 -13.35
C PRO A 164 -8.27 2.59 -14.42
N GLU A 165 -7.97 2.81 -15.70
CA GLU A 165 -8.50 2.03 -16.82
C GLU A 165 -7.95 0.61 -16.82
N GLU A 166 -6.65 0.44 -16.58
CA GLU A 166 -6.02 -0.88 -16.49
C GLU A 166 -6.55 -1.69 -15.30
N VAL A 167 -6.76 -1.06 -14.13
CA VAL A 167 -7.39 -1.73 -12.98
C VAL A 167 -8.84 -2.11 -13.29
N ARG A 168 -9.58 -1.22 -13.98
CA ARG A 168 -10.95 -1.50 -14.41
C ARG A 168 -11.01 -2.71 -15.35
N ASP A 169 -10.08 -2.81 -16.30
CA ASP A 169 -10.00 -3.94 -17.22
C ASP A 169 -9.85 -5.27 -16.46
N VAL A 170 -8.89 -5.37 -15.55
CA VAL A 170 -8.72 -6.58 -14.73
C VAL A 170 -9.98 -6.87 -13.90
N CYS A 171 -10.59 -5.86 -13.29
CA CYS A 171 -11.80 -6.02 -12.49
C CYS A 171 -13.02 -6.50 -13.30
N VAL A 172 -13.13 -6.12 -14.57
CA VAL A 172 -14.22 -6.54 -15.46
C VAL A 172 -14.02 -7.98 -15.92
N ASN A 173 -12.78 -8.36 -16.26
CA ASN A 173 -12.45 -9.70 -16.73
C ASN A 173 -12.42 -10.74 -15.58
N PHE A 174 -12.11 -10.33 -14.35
CA PHE A 174 -11.93 -11.21 -13.19
C PHE A 174 -12.78 -10.79 -11.98
N LYS A 175 -14.10 -10.81 -12.13
CA LYS A 175 -15.04 -10.26 -11.14
C LYS A 175 -14.91 -10.84 -9.73
N ASP A 176 -14.62 -12.13 -9.62
CA ASP A 176 -14.47 -12.84 -8.33
C ASP A 176 -13.04 -12.81 -7.80
N GLU A 177 -12.09 -12.36 -8.64
CA GLU A 177 -10.65 -12.43 -8.39
C GLU A 177 -9.97 -11.10 -8.72
N LYS A 178 -10.61 -10.00 -8.29
CA LYS A 178 -10.14 -8.64 -8.51
C LYS A 178 -8.85 -8.37 -7.72
N PRO A 179 -8.00 -7.43 -8.19
CA PRO A 179 -6.92 -6.91 -7.35
C PRO A 179 -7.48 -6.29 -6.08
N LEU A 180 -6.93 -6.64 -4.91
CA LEU A 180 -7.29 -5.96 -3.66
C LEU A 180 -6.67 -4.57 -3.57
N ILE A 181 -5.46 -4.43 -4.11
CA ILE A 181 -4.63 -3.24 -3.97
C ILE A 181 -4.15 -2.80 -5.35
N ASN A 182 -4.12 -1.49 -5.58
CA ASN A 182 -3.22 -0.88 -6.56
C ASN A 182 -2.15 -0.06 -5.82
N GLN A 183 -0.91 -0.54 -5.84
CA GLN A 183 0.21 0.12 -5.19
C GLN A 183 0.87 1.13 -6.16
N ILE A 184 0.75 2.44 -5.89
CA ILE A 184 1.25 3.50 -6.77
C ILE A 184 2.01 4.58 -5.98
N LEU A 185 2.78 5.42 -6.68
CA LEU A 185 3.40 6.58 -6.06
C LEU A 185 2.32 7.57 -5.67
N ILE A 186 2.24 7.88 -4.38
CA ILE A 186 1.31 8.89 -3.84
C ILE A 186 2.03 9.67 -2.75
N ASN A 187 2.14 10.97 -2.92
CA ASN A 187 2.67 11.89 -1.92
C ASN A 187 1.98 13.26 -2.06
N PRO A 188 2.20 14.22 -1.15
CA PRO A 188 1.61 15.55 -1.24
C PRO A 188 1.77 16.29 -2.58
N PHE A 189 2.81 16.01 -3.38
CA PHE A 189 3.01 16.63 -4.70
C PHE A 189 2.33 15.87 -5.87
N ASP A 190 1.91 14.64 -5.64
CA ASP A 190 1.22 13.79 -6.63
C ASP A 190 0.18 12.95 -5.89
N GLN A 191 -1.00 13.54 -5.69
CA GLN A 191 -1.96 13.03 -4.70
C GLN A 191 -2.86 11.93 -5.23
N LYS A 192 -2.89 11.71 -6.55
CA LYS A 192 -3.68 10.66 -7.22
C LYS A 192 -5.17 10.69 -6.86
N ILE A 193 -5.78 11.89 -6.77
CA ILE A 193 -7.18 12.08 -6.36
C ILE A 193 -8.15 11.32 -7.28
N SER A 194 -8.03 11.50 -8.60
CA SER A 194 -8.90 10.84 -9.58
C SER A 194 -8.77 9.31 -9.55
N ALA A 195 -7.54 8.80 -9.40
CA ALA A 195 -7.33 7.38 -9.23
C ALA A 195 -8.01 6.87 -7.95
N GLY A 196 -7.90 7.57 -6.82
CA GLY A 196 -8.56 7.18 -5.57
C GLY A 196 -10.07 7.02 -5.72
N VAL A 197 -10.73 7.97 -6.41
CA VAL A 197 -12.17 7.89 -6.70
C VAL A 197 -12.50 6.65 -7.55
N ALA A 198 -11.78 6.46 -8.67
CA ALA A 198 -12.04 5.35 -9.57
C ALA A 198 -11.80 3.97 -8.93
N HIS A 199 -10.78 3.83 -8.08
CA HIS A 199 -10.46 2.56 -7.42
C HIS A 199 -11.48 2.21 -6.33
N LYS A 200 -12.00 3.22 -5.61
CA LYS A 200 -13.05 3.02 -4.60
C LYS A 200 -14.34 2.44 -5.21
N GLU A 201 -14.73 2.89 -6.41
CA GLU A 201 -15.86 2.31 -7.15
C GLU A 201 -15.65 0.84 -7.54
N LEU A 202 -14.40 0.41 -7.71
CA LEU A 202 -14.04 -0.95 -8.09
C LEU A 202 -13.84 -1.89 -6.88
N GLY A 203 -13.85 -1.35 -5.66
CA GLY A 203 -13.51 -2.09 -4.44
C GLY A 203 -12.01 -2.37 -4.30
N VAL A 204 -11.17 -1.54 -4.93
CA VAL A 204 -9.70 -1.65 -4.90
C VAL A 204 -9.14 -0.53 -4.02
N VAL A 205 -8.21 -0.87 -3.12
CA VAL A 205 -7.59 0.11 -2.21
C VAL A 205 -6.26 0.58 -2.76
N LEU A 206 -5.95 1.86 -2.57
CA LEU A 206 -4.64 2.40 -2.93
C LEU A 206 -3.62 2.11 -1.82
N GLN A 207 -2.40 1.78 -2.24
CA GLN A 207 -1.24 1.69 -1.35
C GLN A 207 -0.13 2.60 -1.86
N SER A 208 0.29 3.55 -1.03
CA SER A 208 1.35 4.52 -1.35
C SER A 208 2.73 3.89 -1.14
N PHE A 209 3.56 3.96 -2.18
CA PHE A 209 5.02 3.93 -2.05
C PHE A 209 5.62 5.32 -2.29
N SER A 210 6.87 5.53 -1.87
CA SER A 210 7.55 6.85 -1.95
C SER A 210 6.74 7.99 -1.33
N SER A 211 6.04 7.69 -0.22
CA SER A 211 5.14 8.61 0.47
C SER A 211 5.80 9.93 0.88
N PHE A 212 7.10 9.89 1.18
CA PHE A 212 7.90 11.05 1.59
C PHE A 212 8.59 11.80 0.44
N GLY A 213 8.35 11.37 -0.80
CA GLY A 213 9.05 11.85 -1.99
C GLY A 213 9.98 10.81 -2.60
N GLY A 214 10.36 11.03 -3.87
CA GLY A 214 11.23 10.16 -4.67
C GLY A 214 12.62 10.76 -4.90
N SER A 215 13.36 10.20 -5.86
CA SER A 215 14.66 10.69 -6.32
C SER A 215 14.51 12.04 -7.06
N GLY A 216 14.37 13.13 -6.31
CA GLY A 216 14.33 14.50 -6.85
C GLY A 216 13.69 15.54 -5.95
N ALA A 217 12.80 15.14 -5.03
CA ALA A 217 12.16 16.06 -4.08
C ALA A 217 11.63 15.32 -2.84
N SER A 218 11.79 15.93 -1.67
CA SER A 218 11.26 15.44 -0.39
C SER A 218 10.15 16.35 0.09
N VAL A 219 8.98 15.79 0.42
CA VAL A 219 7.86 16.57 0.99
C VAL A 219 8.11 16.94 2.46
N LEU A 220 9.07 16.28 3.11
CA LEU A 220 9.33 16.46 4.55
C LEU A 220 9.93 17.82 4.89
N GLY A 221 10.55 18.48 3.90
CA GLY A 221 11.14 19.82 4.04
C GLY A 221 10.19 20.97 3.70
N GLU A 222 8.97 20.68 3.24
CA GLU A 222 8.02 21.71 2.82
C GLU A 222 7.44 22.45 4.03
N GLN A 223 7.41 23.79 3.96
CA GLN A 223 7.00 24.63 5.09
C GLN A 223 5.57 24.33 5.54
N THR A 224 4.68 23.99 4.61
CA THR A 224 3.32 23.54 4.90
C THR A 224 3.31 22.31 5.81
N ILE A 225 4.09 21.27 5.48
CA ILE A 225 4.17 20.04 6.27
C ILE A 225 4.83 20.31 7.63
N ILE A 226 5.90 21.12 7.67
CA ILE A 226 6.58 21.49 8.90
C ILE A 226 5.65 22.25 9.86
N ASN A 227 4.83 23.17 9.35
CA ASN A 227 3.90 23.94 10.17
C ASN A 227 2.79 23.06 10.75
N ILE A 228 2.22 22.15 9.94
CA ILE A 228 1.24 21.17 10.41
C ILE A 228 1.87 20.24 11.46
N ALA A 229 3.10 19.79 11.23
CA ALA A 229 3.83 18.94 12.17
C ALA A 229 4.01 19.62 13.53
N LYS A 230 4.41 20.90 13.54
CA LYS A 230 4.51 21.72 14.75
C LYS A 230 3.16 21.88 15.46
N LYS A 231 2.09 22.17 14.72
CA LYS A 231 0.73 22.31 15.25
C LYS A 231 0.28 21.08 16.03
N HIS A 232 0.63 19.88 15.56
CA HIS A 232 0.22 18.60 16.18
C HIS A 232 1.27 18.00 17.13
N GLY A 233 2.44 18.62 17.29
CA GLY A 233 3.54 18.03 18.07
C GLY A 233 4.06 16.72 17.48
N LYS A 234 4.05 16.61 16.15
CA LYS A 234 4.45 15.41 15.39
C LYS A 234 5.62 15.70 14.46
N THR A 235 6.19 14.66 13.85
CA THR A 235 7.20 14.82 12.79
C THR A 235 6.53 15.07 11.43
N PRO A 236 7.24 15.70 10.47
CA PRO A 236 6.77 15.80 9.08
C PRO A 236 6.37 14.45 8.46
N ALA A 237 7.10 13.37 8.79
CA ALA A 237 6.79 12.02 8.31
C ALA A 237 5.44 11.53 8.85
N GLN A 238 5.18 11.71 10.14
CA GLN A 238 3.91 11.35 10.77
C GLN A 238 2.72 12.11 10.14
N VAL A 239 2.88 13.40 9.83
CA VAL A 239 1.85 14.19 9.14
C VAL A 239 1.52 13.60 7.78
N VAL A 240 2.53 13.28 6.97
CA VAL A 240 2.31 12.72 5.62
C VAL A 240 1.66 11.35 5.69
N LEU A 241 2.09 10.48 6.60
CA LEU A 241 1.46 9.17 6.80
C LEU A 241 0.02 9.32 7.28
N ARG A 242 -0.25 10.22 8.25
CA ARG A 242 -1.60 10.47 8.74
C ARG A 242 -2.52 11.00 7.64
N TRP A 243 -2.01 11.88 6.78
CA TRP A 243 -2.73 12.39 5.62
C TRP A 243 -3.14 11.27 4.64
N LEU A 244 -2.25 10.30 4.36
CA LEU A 244 -2.60 9.13 3.55
C LEU A 244 -3.67 8.26 4.23
N ILE A 245 -3.51 7.99 5.53
CA ILE A 245 -4.42 7.14 6.30
C ILE A 245 -5.83 7.74 6.37
N GLN A 246 -5.95 9.05 6.57
CA GLN A 246 -7.25 9.75 6.57
C GLN A 246 -7.94 9.76 5.20
N ARG A 247 -7.19 9.44 4.13
CA ARG A 247 -7.72 9.23 2.77
C ARG A 247 -7.99 7.76 2.47
N GLU A 248 -7.92 6.89 3.47
CA GLU A 248 -8.07 5.43 3.35
C GLU A 248 -6.99 4.79 2.45
N ILE A 249 -5.79 5.38 2.41
CA ILE A 249 -4.66 4.90 1.61
C ILE A 249 -3.67 4.16 2.53
N LEU A 250 -3.34 2.91 2.19
CA LEU A 250 -2.31 2.14 2.89
C LEU A 250 -0.93 2.73 2.59
N THR A 251 0.04 2.59 3.50
CA THR A 251 1.38 3.17 3.33
C THR A 251 2.46 2.13 3.62
N ILE A 252 3.57 2.16 2.89
CA ILE A 252 4.72 1.25 3.10
C ILE A 252 6.06 2.02 3.20
N PRO A 253 6.21 2.96 4.16
CA PRO A 253 7.45 3.73 4.30
C PRO A 253 8.65 2.81 4.54
N LYS A 254 9.72 3.01 3.77
CA LYS A 254 10.99 2.30 3.96
C LYS A 254 11.80 2.93 5.09
N SER A 255 12.28 2.12 6.03
CA SER A 255 13.27 2.56 7.03
C SER A 255 14.08 1.39 7.56
N MET A 256 15.37 1.62 7.79
CA MET A 256 16.26 0.72 8.54
C MET A 256 16.57 1.22 9.96
N SER A 257 16.02 2.38 10.34
CA SER A 257 16.21 2.95 11.68
C SER A 257 15.01 2.59 12.55
N GLU A 258 15.26 1.91 13.67
CA GLU A 258 14.26 1.54 14.67
C GLU A 258 13.47 2.76 15.15
N LYS A 259 14.16 3.88 15.47
CA LYS A 259 13.50 5.14 15.85
C LYS A 259 12.48 5.60 14.81
N ARG A 260 12.87 5.66 13.52
CA ARG A 260 11.95 6.09 12.44
C ARG A 260 10.84 5.08 12.19
N GLN A 261 11.09 3.78 12.38
CA GLN A 261 10.06 2.74 12.30
C GLN A 261 9.00 2.96 13.40
N ALA A 262 9.43 3.22 14.64
CA ALA A 262 8.52 3.54 15.74
C ALA A 262 7.73 4.83 15.48
N GLU A 263 8.38 5.88 15.00
CA GLU A 263 7.70 7.14 14.61
C GLU A 263 6.64 6.92 13.52
N ASN A 264 6.95 6.10 12.50
CA ASN A 264 6.04 5.78 11.41
C ASN A 264 4.80 4.99 11.85
N LEU A 265 4.87 4.21 12.95
CA LEU A 265 3.72 3.53 13.54
C LEU A 265 2.87 4.45 14.43
N ALA A 266 3.50 5.46 15.06
CA ALA A 266 2.84 6.40 15.97
C ALA A 266 2.05 7.49 15.21
N VAL A 267 1.09 7.07 14.38
CA VAL A 267 0.29 7.93 13.49
C VAL A 267 -1.23 7.80 13.70
N PHE A 268 -1.64 7.11 14.76
CA PHE A 268 -3.05 6.83 15.04
C PHE A 268 -3.65 7.72 16.13
N ASP A 269 -2.80 8.31 16.97
CA ASP A 269 -3.12 9.09 18.17
C ASP A 269 -3.39 10.59 17.92
N PHE A 270 -3.45 11.01 16.66
CA PHE A 270 -3.80 12.38 16.27
C PHE A 270 -4.56 12.39 14.94
N THR A 271 -5.20 13.51 14.61
CA THR A 271 -5.97 13.70 13.37
C THR A 271 -5.66 15.06 12.77
N LEU A 272 -5.45 15.11 11.46
CA LEU A 272 -5.36 16.34 10.68
C LEU A 272 -6.77 16.89 10.48
N ASP A 273 -6.96 18.16 10.81
CA ASP A 273 -8.26 18.81 10.64
C ASP A 273 -8.50 19.23 9.18
N ALA A 274 -9.70 19.76 8.89
CA ALA A 274 -10.08 20.16 7.55
C ALA A 274 -9.13 21.22 6.95
N ASN A 275 -8.57 22.11 7.78
CA ASN A 275 -7.63 23.12 7.31
C ASN A 275 -6.28 22.48 6.95
N ASP A 276 -5.76 21.59 7.79
CA ASP A 276 -4.52 20.87 7.50
C ASP A 276 -4.63 20.07 6.20
N MET A 277 -5.74 19.34 6.03
CA MET A 277 -6.02 18.56 4.82
C MET A 277 -6.12 19.46 3.57
N SER A 278 -6.75 20.64 3.70
CA SER A 278 -6.87 21.63 2.63
C SER A 278 -5.52 22.24 2.25
N GLU A 279 -4.66 22.55 3.22
CA GLU A 279 -3.31 23.06 2.94
C GLU A 279 -2.44 22.02 2.22
N ILE A 280 -2.53 20.74 2.61
CA ILE A 280 -1.84 19.68 1.89
C ILE A 280 -2.41 19.52 0.47
N ALA A 281 -3.73 19.63 0.29
CA ALA A 281 -4.35 19.53 -1.05
C ALA A 281 -3.79 20.56 -2.05
N LYS A 282 -3.43 21.77 -1.60
CA LYS A 282 -2.81 22.81 -2.43
C LYS A 282 -1.39 22.48 -2.91
N MET A 283 -0.75 21.46 -2.32
CA MET A 283 0.60 21.05 -2.69
C MET A 283 0.64 20.18 -3.96
N ASP A 284 -0.50 19.70 -4.46
CA ASP A 284 -0.53 18.82 -5.63
C ASP A 284 0.01 19.55 -6.87
N ARG A 285 1.03 18.95 -7.50
CA ARG A 285 1.66 19.48 -8.72
C ARG A 285 1.26 18.69 -9.95
N GLY A 286 0.58 17.55 -9.79
CA GLY A 286 0.25 16.64 -10.89
C GLY A 286 1.48 16.08 -11.63
N GLN A 287 2.68 16.21 -11.04
CA GLN A 287 3.92 15.78 -11.68
C GLN A 287 4.15 14.29 -11.39
N ASN A 288 4.20 13.47 -12.44
CA ASN A 288 4.65 12.08 -12.34
C ASN A 288 6.16 12.07 -12.01
N PHE A 289 6.52 11.99 -10.74
CA PHE A 289 7.92 11.85 -10.29
C PHE A 289 8.52 10.44 -10.57
N TYR A 290 7.92 9.69 -11.49
CA TYR A 290 8.28 8.29 -11.76
C TYR A 290 8.14 7.95 -13.25
N TYR A 291 8.99 8.57 -14.06
CA TYR A 291 9.53 8.05 -15.33
C TYR A 291 10.95 8.59 -15.48
#